data_AF-A0A7S1LN77-F1
#
_entry.id   AF-A0A7S1LN77-F1
#
_cell.length_a   1.000
_cell.length_b   1.000
_cell.length_c   1.000
_cell.angle_alpha   90.00
_cell.angle_beta   90.00
_cell.angle_gamma   90.00
#
_symmetry.space_group_name_H-M   'P 1'
#
loop_
_entity.id
_entity.type
_entity.pdbx_description
1 polymer ?
#
loop_
_entity_poly.entity_id
_entity_poly.type
_entity_poly.pdbx_seq_one_letter_code
_entity_poly.pdbx_strand_id
1 'polypeptide(L)'
;SCELIQQTHFLVMDMTVIWVLLCSFLVMSMQLGFAMLEVGSVREAHRMTVLAKNVLDSGVSCMAFWAYVSYTKTPLTTDPGGMVQYHLMSFHCSFCATAVTICSGAVAERAHMG
;
A
#
# COMPACT_ATOMS: atom_id res chain seq x y z
N SER A 1 -19.42 35.91 -0.83
CA SER A 1 -18.41 35.39 0.12
C SER A 1 -18.54 33.90 0.37
N CYS A 2 -19.74 33.38 0.71
CA CYS A 2 -19.97 31.95 0.95
C CYS A 2 -19.70 31.06 -0.28
N GLU A 3 -20.14 31.48 -1.47
CA GLU A 3 -19.91 30.75 -2.75
C GLU A 3 -18.41 30.55 -3.06
N LEU A 4 -17.59 31.57 -2.79
CA LEU A 4 -16.13 31.52 -3.03
C LEU A 4 -15.44 30.53 -2.06
N ILE A 5 -15.93 30.45 -0.82
CA ILE A 5 -15.43 29.51 0.18
C ILE A 5 -15.81 28.07 -0.20
N GLN A 6 -17.04 27.83 -0.64
CA GLN A 6 -17.51 26.51 -1.10
C GLN A 6 -16.66 26.01 -2.29
N GLN A 7 -16.37 26.89 -3.25
CA GLN A 7 -15.56 26.54 -4.42
C GLN A 7 -14.09 26.28 -4.06
N THR A 8 -13.53 27.05 -3.12
CA THR A 8 -12.17 26.84 -2.63
C THR A 8 -12.07 25.52 -1.86
N HIS A 9 -13.07 25.20 -1.03
CA HIS A 9 -13.12 23.94 -0.30
C HIS A 9 -13.18 22.73 -1.24
N PHE A 10 -14.03 22.78 -2.27
CA PHE A 10 -14.12 21.69 -3.24
C PHE A 10 -12.77 21.42 -3.96
N LEU A 11 -12.11 22.48 -4.43
CA LEU A 11 -10.80 22.36 -5.11
C LEU A 11 -9.70 21.81 -4.18
N VAL A 12 -9.68 22.22 -2.92
CA VAL A 12 -8.69 21.72 -1.95
C VAL A 12 -8.87 20.22 -1.70
N MET A 13 -10.12 19.75 -1.64
CA MET A 13 -10.40 18.33 -1.42
C MET A 13 -9.96 17.47 -2.61
N ASP A 14 -10.26 17.89 -3.85
CA ASP A 14 -9.84 17.17 -5.05
C ASP A 14 -8.31 17.07 -5.17
N MET A 15 -7.61 18.18 -4.94
CA MET A 15 -6.15 18.22 -4.98
C MET A 15 -5.53 17.33 -3.90
N THR A 16 -6.14 17.29 -2.70
CA THR A 16 -5.69 16.43 -1.59
C THR A 16 -5.87 14.96 -1.95
N VAL A 17 -6.98 14.57 -2.57
CA VAL A 17 -7.22 13.18 -3.00
C VAL A 17 -6.20 12.76 -4.05
N ILE A 18 -5.96 13.58 -5.07
CA ILE A 18 -4.97 13.29 -6.12
C ILE A 18 -3.57 13.16 -5.51
N TRP A 19 -3.21 14.07 -4.60
CA TRP A 19 -1.93 14.02 -3.90
C TRP A 19 -1.75 12.73 -3.10
N VAL A 20 -2.75 12.32 -2.33
CA VAL A 20 -2.69 11.09 -1.52
C VAL A 20 -2.62 9.84 -2.40
N LEU A 21 -3.35 9.79 -3.51
CA LEU A 21 -3.28 8.70 -4.47
C LEU A 21 -1.90 8.60 -5.14
N LEU A 22 -1.31 9.75 -5.48
CA LEU A 22 0.06 9.81 -5.99
C LEU A 22 1.07 9.27 -4.95
N CYS A 23 0.95 9.71 -3.69
CA CYS A 23 1.80 9.19 -2.62
C CYS A 23 1.62 7.68 -2.43
N SER A 24 0.40 7.16 -2.47
CA SER A 24 0.11 5.73 -2.39
C SER A 24 0.79 4.95 -3.53
N PHE A 25 0.73 5.45 -4.76
CA PHE A 25 1.40 4.84 -5.91
C PHE A 25 2.93 4.82 -5.78
N LEU A 26 3.53 5.92 -5.28
CA LEU A 26 4.96 6.00 -5.02
C LEU A 26 5.42 4.99 -3.96
N VAL A 27 4.62 4.79 -2.90
CA VAL A 27 4.90 3.79 -1.86
C VAL A 27 4.76 2.37 -2.40
N MET A 28 3.74 2.09 -3.22
CA MET A 28 3.60 0.80 -3.90
C MET A 28 4.80 0.49 -4.81
N SER A 29 5.36 1.52 -5.45
CA SER A 29 6.55 1.39 -6.28
C SER A 29 7.81 1.00 -5.49
N MET A 30 7.84 1.19 -4.16
CA MET A 30 8.95 0.71 -3.32
C MET A 30 9.05 -0.82 -3.30
N GLN A 31 7.93 -1.53 -3.38
CA GLN A 31 7.91 -3.00 -3.35
C GLN A 31 8.56 -3.57 -4.62
N LEU A 32 8.32 -2.95 -5.79
CA LEU A 32 9.03 -3.26 -7.04
C LEU A 32 10.51 -2.89 -6.98
N GLY A 33 10.84 -1.75 -6.37
CA GLY A 33 12.23 -1.31 -6.21
C GLY A 33 13.08 -2.30 -5.42
N PHE A 34 12.59 -2.74 -4.26
CA PHE A 34 13.28 -3.75 -3.45
C PHE A 34 13.34 -5.12 -4.14
N ALA A 35 12.25 -5.52 -4.81
CA ALA A 35 12.23 -6.79 -5.54
C ALA A 35 13.27 -6.82 -6.67
N MET A 36 13.49 -5.70 -7.39
CA MET A 36 14.52 -5.63 -8.43
C MET A 36 15.94 -5.74 -7.85
N LEU A 37 16.19 -5.11 -6.69
CA LEU A 37 17.47 -5.21 -5.98
C LEU A 37 17.74 -6.64 -5.47
N GLU A 38 16.71 -7.31 -4.95
CA GLU A 38 16.79 -8.70 -4.48
C GLU A 38 17.03 -9.67 -5.64
N VAL A 39 16.30 -9.50 -6.75
CA VAL A 39 16.47 -10.29 -7.98
C VAL A 39 17.85 -10.09 -8.62
N GLY A 40 18.41 -8.88 -8.55
CA GLY A 40 19.76 -8.59 -9.04
C GLY A 40 20.86 -9.31 -8.27
N SER A 41 20.58 -9.76 -7.05
CA SER A 41 21.50 -10.48 -6.18
C SER A 41 21.39 -12.01 -6.30
N VAL A 42 20.39 -12.52 -7.03
CA VAL A 42 20.06 -13.96 -7.14
C VAL A 42 20.41 -14.53 -8.52
N ARG A 43 20.81 -15.80 -8.54
CA ARG A 43 21.20 -16.55 -9.75
C ARG A 43 20.06 -16.63 -10.77
N GLU A 44 20.41 -16.54 -12.06
CA GLU A 44 19.49 -16.31 -13.17
C GLU A 44 18.26 -17.23 -13.24
N ALA A 45 18.46 -18.50 -12.92
CA ALA A 45 17.44 -19.55 -13.03
C ALA A 45 16.28 -19.42 -12.03
N HIS A 46 16.42 -18.63 -10.95
CA HIS A 46 15.39 -18.51 -9.90
C HIS A 46 14.84 -17.08 -9.73
N ARG A 47 15.34 -16.12 -10.52
CA ARG A 47 14.93 -14.69 -10.47
C ARG A 47 13.43 -14.48 -10.67
N MET A 48 12.83 -15.18 -11.63
CA MET A 48 11.39 -15.08 -11.93
C MET A 48 10.52 -15.55 -10.77
N THR A 49 10.93 -16.61 -10.08
CA THR A 49 10.18 -17.17 -8.94
C THR A 49 10.22 -16.25 -7.73
N VAL A 50 11.36 -15.62 -7.47
CA VAL A 50 11.51 -14.62 -6.39
C VAL A 50 10.69 -13.36 -6.69
N LEU A 51 10.77 -12.85 -7.92
CA LEU A 51 9.97 -11.70 -8.35
C LEU A 51 8.46 -11.98 -8.23
N ALA A 52 8.02 -13.15 -8.71
CA ALA A 52 6.62 -13.55 -8.66
C ALA A 52 6.12 -13.64 -7.21
N LYS A 53 6.93 -14.17 -6.29
CA LYS A 53 6.61 -14.20 -4.86
C LYS A 53 6.41 -12.80 -4.29
N ASN A 54 7.29 -11.85 -4.60
CA ASN A 54 7.19 -10.47 -4.07
C ASN A 54 5.97 -9.71 -4.62
N VAL A 55 5.60 -9.92 -5.89
CA VAL A 55 4.38 -9.32 -6.47
C VAL A 55 3.12 -9.95 -5.87
N LEU A 56 3.12 -11.27 -5.67
CA LEU A 56 2.00 -11.96 -5.03
C LEU A 56 1.82 -11.55 -3.56
N ASP A 57 2.91 -11.36 -2.82
CA ASP A 57 2.88 -10.90 -1.42
C ASP A 57 2.25 -9.49 -1.31
N SER A 58 2.60 -8.59 -2.24
CA SER A 58 1.98 -7.27 -2.36
C SER A 58 0.47 -7.35 -2.62
N GLY A 59 0.03 -8.23 -3.53
CA GLY A 59 -1.38 -8.41 -3.84
C GLY A 59 -2.17 -8.99 -2.66
N VAL A 60 -1.63 -10.00 -2.00
CA VAL A 60 -2.27 -10.69 -0.86
C VAL A 60 -2.38 -9.76 0.34
N SER A 61 -1.35 -8.98 0.66
CA SER A 61 -1.39 -7.98 1.73
C SER A 61 -2.45 -6.90 1.46
N CYS A 62 -2.57 -6.44 0.21
CA CYS A 62 -3.62 -5.48 -0.16
C CYS A 62 -5.03 -6.04 0.04
N MET A 63 -5.28 -7.28 -0.41
CA MET A 63 -6.57 -7.94 -0.23
C MET A 63 -6.90 -8.19 1.24
N ALA A 64 -5.92 -8.61 2.05
CA ALA A 64 -6.09 -8.86 3.47
C ALA A 64 -6.45 -7.57 4.22
N PHE A 65 -5.78 -6.46 3.90
CA PHE A 65 -6.09 -5.15 4.49
C PHE A 65 -7.49 -4.66 4.10
N TRP A 66 -7.87 -4.81 2.82
CA TRP A 66 -9.19 -4.41 2.34
C TRP A 66 -10.32 -5.18 3.04
N ALA A 67 -10.16 -6.50 3.20
CA ALA A 67 -11.09 -7.32 3.95
C ALA A 67 -11.18 -6.85 5.41
N TYR A 68 -10.04 -6.71 6.09
CA TYR A 68 -9.98 -6.30 7.50
C TYR A 68 -10.72 -4.98 7.76
N VAL A 69 -10.47 -3.96 6.93
CA VAL A 69 -11.10 -2.64 7.11
C VAL A 69 -12.59 -2.68 6.76
N SER A 70 -12.98 -3.45 5.75
CA SER A 70 -14.40 -3.63 5.40
C SER A 70 -15.23 -4.17 6.56
N TYR A 71 -14.66 -5.04 7.39
CA TYR A 71 -15.32 -5.58 8.58
C TYR A 71 -15.24 -4.66 9.81
N THR A 72 -14.10 -3.99 10.03
CA THR A 72 -13.84 -3.26 11.28
C THR A 72 -14.22 -1.78 11.23
N LYS A 73 -14.35 -1.18 10.04
CA LYS A 73 -14.68 0.25 9.84
C LYS A 73 -13.91 1.18 10.77
N THR A 74 -12.58 1.10 10.71
CA THR A 74 -11.71 1.89 11.59
C THR A 74 -11.80 3.39 11.27
N PRO A 75 -11.69 4.28 12.27
CA PRO A 75 -11.74 5.73 12.05
C PRO A 75 -10.58 6.26 11.19
N LEU A 76 -9.56 5.43 10.95
CA LEU A 76 -8.42 5.76 10.09
C LEU A 76 -8.77 5.78 8.59
N THR A 77 -9.83 5.08 8.20
CA THR A 77 -10.21 4.86 6.80
C THR A 77 -11.70 5.09 6.56
N THR A 78 -12.43 5.51 7.58
CA THR A 78 -13.88 5.65 7.55
C THR A 78 -14.25 7.02 8.10
N ASP A 79 -15.11 7.73 7.36
CA ASP A 79 -15.65 9.01 7.80
C ASP A 79 -16.55 8.86 9.04
N PRO A 80 -16.81 9.96 9.80
CA PRO A 80 -17.76 9.96 10.90
C PRO A 80 -19.18 9.47 10.51
N GLY A 81 -19.51 9.53 9.21
CA GLY A 81 -20.75 8.97 8.64
C GLY A 81 -20.72 7.46 8.34
N GLY A 82 -19.63 6.75 8.68
CA GLY A 82 -19.50 5.30 8.47
C GLY A 82 -19.24 4.88 7.02
N MET A 83 -18.93 5.84 6.15
CA MET A 83 -18.55 5.65 4.74
C MET A 83 -17.04 5.42 4.64
N VAL A 84 -16.63 4.44 3.84
CA VAL A 84 -15.22 4.11 3.64
C VAL A 84 -14.57 5.12 2.69
N GLN A 85 -13.46 5.72 3.12
CA GLN A 85 -12.65 6.64 2.34
C GLN A 85 -11.58 5.88 1.56
N TYR A 86 -11.86 5.61 0.29
CA TYR A 86 -10.96 4.83 -0.57
C TYR A 86 -9.56 5.43 -0.74
N HIS A 87 -9.43 6.76 -0.76
CA HIS A 87 -8.14 7.43 -0.92
C HIS A 87 -7.21 7.20 0.28
N LEU A 88 -7.73 7.29 1.51
CA LEU A 88 -6.97 6.97 2.73
C LEU A 88 -6.73 5.46 2.84
N MET A 89 -7.72 4.64 2.46
CA MET A 89 -7.57 3.19 2.42
C MET A 89 -6.39 2.76 1.56
N SER A 90 -6.32 3.24 0.31
CA SER A 90 -5.22 2.93 -0.61
C SER A 90 -3.86 3.40 -0.07
N PHE A 91 -3.83 4.57 0.56
CA PHE A 91 -2.62 5.08 1.20
C PHE A 91 -2.15 4.18 2.35
N HIS A 92 -3.00 3.88 3.33
CA HIS A 92 -2.64 3.01 4.46
C HIS A 92 -2.32 1.57 4.04
N CYS A 93 -3.02 1.07 3.03
CA CYS A 93 -2.75 -0.23 2.43
C CYS A 93 -1.32 -0.32 1.89
N SER A 94 -0.84 0.73 1.22
CA SER A 94 0.54 0.77 0.68
C SER A 94 1.62 0.73 1.78
N PHE A 95 1.38 1.40 2.93
CA PHE A 95 2.27 1.31 4.09
C PHE A 95 2.23 -0.08 4.75
N CYS A 96 1.04 -0.67 4.86
CA CYS A 96 0.89 -2.00 5.44
C CYS A 96 1.55 -3.08 4.58
N ALA A 97 1.35 -3.05 3.26
CA ALA A 97 2.02 -3.94 2.31
C ALA A 97 3.55 -3.83 2.42
N THR A 98 4.07 -2.61 2.46
CA THR A 98 5.52 -2.37 2.62
C THR A 98 6.05 -2.92 3.95
N ALA A 99 5.31 -2.73 5.05
CA ALA A 99 5.68 -3.28 6.35
C ALA A 99 5.69 -4.82 6.36
N VAL A 100 4.69 -5.46 5.73
CA VAL A 100 4.59 -6.92 5.62
C VAL A 100 5.79 -7.48 4.84
N THR A 101 6.13 -6.88 3.70
CA THR A 101 7.28 -7.32 2.90
C THR A 101 8.60 -7.16 3.65
N ILE A 102 8.80 -6.08 4.41
CA ILE A 102 9.99 -5.90 5.27
C ILE A 102 10.05 -6.99 6.35
N CYS A 103 8.93 -7.24 7.04
CA CYS A 103 8.84 -8.30 8.05
C CYS A 103 9.12 -9.68 7.45
N SER A 104 8.58 -9.98 6.26
CA SER A 104 8.84 -11.24 5.56
C SER A 104 10.30 -11.36 5.15
N GLY A 105 10.91 -10.28 4.66
CA GLY A 105 12.34 -10.25 4.30
C GLY A 105 13.24 -10.49 5.52
N ALA A 106 12.96 -9.82 6.65
CA ALA A 106 13.70 -9.99 7.89
C ALA A 106 13.57 -11.40 8.49
N VAL A 107 12.40 -12.04 8.36
CA VAL A 107 12.19 -13.42 8.79
C VAL A 107 12.91 -14.41 7.88
N ALA A 108 12.92 -14.17 6.56
CA ALA A 108 13.65 -15.02 5.61
C ALA A 108 15.17 -15.05 5.89
N GLU A 109 15.73 -13.95 6.39
CA GLU A 109 17.16 -13.85 6.73
C GLU A 109 17.53 -14.59 8.03
N ARG A 110 16.57 -14.81 8.94
CA ARG A 110 16.79 -15.50 10.24
C ARG A 110 16.25 -16.92 10.29
N ALA A 111 15.38 -17.31 9.35
CA ALA A 111 14.96 -18.69 9.20
C ALA A 111 16.11 -19.50 8.55
N HIS A 112 16.99 -20.03 9.39
CA HIS A 112 17.74 -21.24 9.05
C HIS A 112 16.71 -22.34 8.77
N MET A 113 16.32 -22.52 7.51
CA MET A 113 15.50 -23.65 7.08
C MET A 113 16.41 -24.88 7.10
N GLY A 114 16.22 -25.72 8.12
CA GLY A 114 16.70 -27.10 8.10
C GLY A 114 15.97 -27.93 7.06
#